data_AF-A0A444Z388-F1
#
_entry.id   AF-A0A444Z388-F1
#
_cell.length_a   1.000
_cell.length_b   1.000
_cell.length_c   1.000
_cell.angle_alpha   90.00
_cell.angle_beta   90.00
_cell.angle_gamma   90.00
#
_symmetry.space_group_name_H-M   'P 1'
#
loop_
_entity.id
_entity.type
_entity.pdbx_description
1 polymer ?
#
loop_
_entity_poly.entity_id
_entity_poly.type
_entity_poly.pdbx_seq_one_letter_code
_entity_poly.pdbx_strand_id
1 'polypeptide(L)'
;MSKIGSSLLVPSVQELAKQSITQVPDRYLVPKQDTLIIPKTSSFLQFPIIDLNKLLSEDAFELHKLDHACKEWGFFQLINHGVDPSLIESVKLGFQDFFNLPIEEKKKLWQKPGDIEGFGQLFVVSEKQKLEWADVFIINTLPSYARDLNLFLNIPQPFRY
;
A
#
# COMPACT_ATOMS: atom_id res chain seq x y z
N MET A 1 0.60 23.97 8.79
CA MET A 1 0.03 22.62 8.58
C MET A 1 0.70 21.68 9.55
N SER A 2 -0.08 20.90 10.32
CA SER A 2 0.47 19.89 11.22
C SER A 2 1.02 18.73 10.39
N LYS A 3 2.33 18.45 10.53
CA LYS A 3 2.97 17.30 9.89
C LYS A 3 2.38 16.01 10.46
N ILE A 4 1.85 15.16 9.60
CA ILE A 4 1.22 13.88 9.97
C ILE A 4 2.35 12.86 10.18
N GLY A 5 3.02 12.95 11.33
CA GLY A 5 4.10 12.00 11.69
C GLY A 5 5.44 12.22 10.98
N SER A 6 6.40 11.36 11.30
CA SER A 6 7.76 11.37 10.74
C SER A 6 8.25 9.94 10.57
N SER A 7 8.94 9.66 9.46
CA SER A 7 9.66 8.39 9.25
C SER A 7 11.16 8.64 9.13
N LEU A 8 11.97 7.78 9.76
CA LEU A 8 13.41 7.73 9.48
C LEU A 8 13.64 7.14 8.09
N LEU A 9 14.62 7.67 7.37
CA LEU A 9 14.95 7.14 6.06
C LEU A 9 15.64 5.77 6.20
N VAL A 10 15.14 4.80 5.46
CA VAL A 10 15.73 3.46 5.37
C VAL A 10 16.11 3.15 3.92
N PRO A 11 17.08 2.27 3.68
CA PRO A 11 17.44 1.85 2.33
C PRO A 11 16.26 1.21 1.59
N SER A 12 16.21 1.35 0.26
CA SER A 12 15.24 0.64 -0.58
C SER A 12 15.48 -0.87 -0.53
N VAL A 13 14.42 -1.61 -0.24
CA VAL A 13 14.42 -3.07 -0.25
C VAL A 13 14.60 -3.61 -1.67
N GLN A 14 14.02 -2.95 -2.68
CA GLN A 14 14.23 -3.33 -4.08
C GLN A 14 15.71 -3.24 -4.48
N GLU A 15 16.44 -2.21 -4.03
CA GLU A 15 17.88 -2.10 -4.28
C GLU A 15 18.69 -3.11 -3.47
N LEU A 16 18.31 -3.40 -2.23
CA LEU A 16 18.91 -4.48 -1.44
C LEU A 16 18.73 -5.84 -2.12
N ALA A 17 17.56 -6.11 -2.71
CA ALA A 17 17.26 -7.36 -3.40
C ALA A 17 18.06 -7.55 -4.72
N LYS A 18 18.55 -6.47 -5.33
CA LYS A 18 19.45 -6.53 -6.49
C LYS A 18 20.88 -6.92 -6.12
N GLN A 19 21.25 -6.77 -4.85
CA GLN A 19 22.58 -7.15 -4.37
C GLN A 19 22.65 -8.67 -4.18
N SER A 20 23.84 -9.25 -4.32
CA SER A 20 24.09 -10.67 -4.05
C SER A 20 24.14 -10.97 -2.55
N ILE A 21 23.09 -10.61 -1.80
CA ILE A 21 22.99 -10.90 -0.37
C ILE A 21 22.68 -12.38 -0.15
N THR A 22 23.45 -13.02 0.73
CA THR A 22 23.21 -14.43 1.13
C THR A 22 22.33 -14.52 2.37
N GLN A 23 22.18 -13.42 3.11
CA GLN A 23 21.34 -13.30 4.30
C GLN A 23 20.64 -11.95 4.31
N VAL A 24 19.38 -11.97 4.71
CA VAL A 24 18.57 -10.77 4.93
C VAL A 24 19.09 -10.04 6.18
N PRO A 25 19.24 -8.69 6.16
CA PRO A 25 19.71 -7.95 7.33
C PRO A 25 18.82 -8.15 8.57
N ASP A 26 19.44 -8.09 9.75
CA ASP A 26 18.77 -8.35 11.04
C ASP A 26 17.49 -7.54 11.26
N ARG A 27 17.41 -6.32 10.72
CA ARG A 27 16.21 -5.47 10.84
C ARG A 27 14.98 -6.07 10.16
N TYR A 28 15.11 -6.99 9.22
CA TYR A 28 13.96 -7.62 8.55
C TYR A 28 13.70 -9.05 9.04
N LEU A 29 14.53 -9.57 9.94
CA LEU A 29 14.31 -10.87 10.57
C LEU A 29 13.25 -10.74 11.65
N VAL A 30 12.05 -11.24 11.37
CA VAL A 30 11.01 -11.44 12.38
C VAL A 30 11.48 -12.56 13.32
N PRO A 31 11.53 -12.33 14.64
CA PRO A 31 11.81 -13.40 15.59
C PRO A 31 10.86 -14.58 15.32
N LYS A 32 11.33 -15.82 15.49
CA LYS A 32 10.45 -17.00 15.49
C LYS A 32 9.49 -16.91 16.69
N GLN A 33 8.48 -16.06 16.62
CA GLN A 33 7.27 -16.24 17.38
C GLN A 33 6.52 -17.41 16.76
N ASP A 34 5.86 -18.19 17.61
CA ASP A 34 5.10 -19.38 17.25
C ASP A 34 4.44 -19.17 15.91
N THR A 35 4.92 -19.91 14.91
CA THR A 35 4.43 -19.89 13.54
C THR A 35 2.93 -19.77 13.60
N LEU A 36 2.40 -18.66 13.10
CA LEU A 36 0.96 -18.50 12.90
C LEU A 36 0.47 -19.82 12.36
N ILE A 37 -0.40 -20.50 13.13
CA ILE A 37 -1.00 -21.75 12.73
C ILE A 37 -1.84 -21.38 11.51
N ILE A 38 -1.26 -21.44 10.32
CA ILE A 38 -2.01 -21.49 9.08
C ILE A 38 -2.71 -22.83 9.18
N PRO A 39 -4.02 -22.88 9.46
CA PRO A 39 -4.70 -24.14 9.63
C PRO A 39 -4.52 -24.88 8.30
N LYS A 40 -3.84 -26.04 8.32
CA LYS A 40 -3.68 -26.93 7.15
C LYS A 40 -5.03 -27.44 6.61
N THR A 41 -6.13 -27.06 7.27
CA THR A 41 -7.52 -27.29 6.91
C THR A 41 -8.23 -25.97 6.62
N SER A 42 -7.68 -25.13 5.75
CA SER A 42 -8.47 -24.06 5.13
C SER A 42 -9.32 -24.70 4.03
N SER A 43 -10.45 -25.30 4.38
CA SER A 43 -11.59 -25.26 3.47
C SER A 43 -11.79 -23.80 3.13
N PHE A 44 -11.54 -23.42 1.86
CA PHE A 44 -11.51 -22.06 1.33
C PHE A 44 -12.29 -21.07 2.21
N LEU A 45 -11.59 -20.32 3.07
CA LEU A 45 -12.21 -19.18 3.76
C LEU A 45 -12.62 -18.22 2.64
N GLN A 46 -13.89 -18.28 2.24
CA GLN A 46 -14.45 -17.37 1.25
C GLN A 46 -14.68 -16.05 1.96
N PHE A 47 -13.80 -15.08 1.69
CA PHE A 47 -13.98 -13.72 2.15
C PHE A 47 -15.34 -13.17 1.67
N PRO A 48 -16.02 -12.33 2.47
CA PRO A 48 -17.26 -11.71 2.02
C PRO A 48 -17.03 -10.93 0.72
N ILE A 49 -17.86 -11.18 -0.29
CA ILE A 49 -17.87 -10.45 -1.56
C ILE A 49 -19.14 -9.61 -1.60
N ILE A 50 -19.04 -8.29 -1.67
CA ILE A 50 -20.17 -7.35 -1.68
C ILE A 50 -20.39 -6.83 -3.10
N ASP A 51 -21.63 -6.82 -3.56
CA ASP A 51 -22.02 -6.28 -4.87
C ASP A 51 -22.54 -4.84 -4.75
N LEU A 52 -21.79 -3.86 -5.26
CA LEU A 52 -22.19 -2.46 -5.15
C LEU A 52 -23.49 -2.15 -5.91
N ASN A 53 -23.74 -2.79 -7.06
CA ASN A 53 -24.95 -2.51 -7.84
C ASN A 53 -26.21 -2.92 -7.08
N LYS A 54 -26.16 -4.02 -6.31
CA LYS A 54 -27.26 -4.44 -5.45
C LYS A 54 -27.48 -3.49 -4.29
N LEU A 55 -26.40 -3.02 -3.66
CA LEU A 55 -26.50 -1.99 -2.62
C LEU A 55 -27.16 -0.72 -3.13
N LEU A 56 -26.77 -0.25 -4.32
CA LEU A 56 -27.37 0.92 -4.97
C LEU A 56 -28.82 0.70 -5.43
N SER A 57 -29.22 -0.56 -5.58
CA SER A 57 -30.61 -0.96 -5.86
C SER A 57 -31.42 -1.20 -4.58
N GLU A 58 -30.90 -0.78 -3.42
CA GLU A 58 -31.53 -0.91 -2.10
C GLU A 58 -31.84 -2.38 -1.72
N ASP A 59 -31.03 -3.33 -2.19
CA ASP A 59 -31.15 -4.75 -1.83
C ASP A 59 -30.83 -4.96 -0.34
N ALA A 60 -31.86 -5.27 0.46
CA ALA A 60 -31.75 -5.46 1.90
C ALA A 60 -30.84 -6.64 2.29
N PHE A 61 -30.74 -7.68 1.45
CA PHE A 61 -29.88 -8.83 1.71
C PHE A 61 -28.41 -8.44 1.54
N GLU A 62 -28.07 -7.71 0.48
CA GLU A 62 -26.70 -7.24 0.25
C GLU A 62 -26.29 -6.21 1.31
N LEU A 63 -27.21 -5.37 1.78
CA LEU A 63 -26.97 -4.45 2.90
C LEU A 63 -26.68 -5.19 4.21
N HIS A 64 -27.47 -6.22 4.55
CA HIS A 64 -27.23 -7.05 5.74
C HIS A 64 -25.89 -7.79 5.64
N LYS A 65 -25.53 -8.25 4.44
CA LYS A 65 -24.25 -8.91 4.18
C LYS A 65 -23.07 -7.95 4.35
N LEU A 66 -23.20 -6.69 3.94
CA LEU A 66 -22.21 -5.65 4.20
C LEU A 66 -22.08 -5.37 5.70
N ASP A 67 -23.19 -5.19 6.42
CA ASP A 67 -23.19 -4.98 7.88
C ASP A 67 -22.47 -6.13 8.62
N HIS A 68 -22.80 -7.37 8.26
CA HIS A 68 -22.14 -8.56 8.81
C HIS A 68 -20.64 -8.61 8.47
N ALA A 69 -20.25 -8.31 7.22
CA ALA A 69 -18.84 -8.27 6.84
C ALA A 69 -18.05 -7.22 7.64
N CYS A 70 -18.64 -6.04 7.86
CA CYS A 70 -18.01 -5.00 8.67
C CYS A 70 -17.84 -5.40 10.14
N LYS A 71 -18.83 -6.09 10.74
CA LYS A 71 -18.81 -6.48 12.17
C LYS A 71 -17.92 -7.69 12.45
N GLU A 72 -18.07 -8.74 11.64
CA GLU A 72 -17.45 -10.05 11.92
C GLU A 72 -16.09 -10.23 11.24
N TRP A 73 -15.86 -9.55 10.11
CA TRP A 73 -14.61 -9.70 9.34
C TRP A 73 -13.72 -8.46 9.37
N GLY A 74 -14.31 -7.26 9.33
CA GLY A 74 -13.55 -6.01 9.16
C GLY A 74 -12.91 -5.87 7.77
N PHE A 75 -13.20 -6.78 6.83
CA PHE A 75 -12.67 -6.79 5.47
C PHE A 75 -13.65 -7.50 4.52
N PHE A 76 -13.73 -7.04 3.27
CA PHE A 76 -14.52 -7.65 2.20
C PHE A 76 -13.97 -7.26 0.82
N GLN A 77 -14.31 -8.02 -0.20
CA GLN A 77 -14.09 -7.64 -1.59
C GLN A 77 -15.34 -6.93 -2.13
N LEU A 78 -15.17 -5.85 -2.87
CA LEU A 78 -16.27 -5.16 -3.54
C LEU A 78 -16.23 -5.48 -5.03
N ILE A 79 -17.35 -5.94 -5.61
CA ILE A 79 -17.51 -6.17 -7.05
C ILE A 79 -18.55 -5.21 -7.62
N ASN A 80 -18.57 -5.08 -8.95
CA ASN A 80 -19.44 -4.16 -9.67
C ASN A 80 -19.31 -2.71 -9.13
N HIS A 81 -18.11 -2.33 -8.71
CA HIS A 81 -17.82 -1.07 -8.03
C HIS A 81 -17.86 0.17 -8.96
N GLY A 82 -18.20 0.01 -10.23
CA GLY A 82 -18.34 1.10 -11.20
C GLY A 82 -17.03 1.77 -11.66
N VAL A 83 -15.87 1.30 -11.20
CA VAL A 83 -14.57 1.79 -11.66
C VAL A 83 -14.20 1.09 -12.96
N ASP A 84 -13.85 1.87 -13.98
CA ASP A 84 -13.47 1.37 -15.30
C ASP A 84 -12.29 0.37 -15.19
N PRO A 85 -12.42 -0.86 -15.70
CA PRO A 85 -11.33 -1.83 -15.71
C PRO A 85 -10.04 -1.34 -16.39
N SER A 86 -10.17 -0.52 -17.44
CA SER A 86 -9.02 0.06 -18.15
C SER A 86 -8.25 1.05 -17.29
N LEU A 87 -8.95 1.79 -16.41
CA LEU A 87 -8.32 2.68 -15.44
C LEU A 87 -7.54 1.87 -14.40
N ILE A 88 -8.11 0.77 -13.90
CA ILE A 88 -7.43 -0.12 -12.94
C ILE A 88 -6.14 -0.70 -13.56
N GLU A 89 -6.21 -1.14 -14.81
CA GLU A 89 -5.04 -1.62 -15.55
C GLU A 89 -3.99 -0.51 -15.74
N SER A 90 -4.42 0.69 -16.14
CA SER A 90 -3.54 1.84 -16.30
C SER A 90 -2.82 2.22 -14.99
N VAL A 91 -3.52 2.16 -13.85
CA VAL A 91 -2.92 2.40 -12.53
C VAL A 91 -1.89 1.32 -12.18
N LYS A 92 -2.19 0.04 -12.43
CA LYS A 92 -1.25 -1.07 -12.20
C LYS A 92 0.03 -0.90 -13.02
N LEU A 93 -0.10 -0.59 -14.31
CA LEU A 93 1.02 -0.34 -15.21
C LEU A 93 1.82 0.89 -14.75
N GLY A 94 1.15 1.99 -14.40
CA GLY A 94 1.83 3.20 -13.93
C GLY A 94 2.65 2.98 -12.64
N PHE A 95 2.13 2.19 -11.69
CA PHE A 95 2.92 1.78 -10.52
C PHE A 95 4.09 0.88 -10.91
N GLN A 96 3.88 -0.11 -11.78
CA GLN A 96 4.94 -1.00 -12.24
C GLN A 96 6.08 -0.21 -12.91
N ASP A 97 5.72 0.69 -13.82
CA ASP A 97 6.66 1.56 -14.53
C ASP A 97 7.42 2.47 -13.54
N PHE A 98 6.71 3.06 -12.58
CA PHE A 98 7.32 3.87 -11.52
C PHE A 98 8.37 3.09 -10.71
N PHE A 99 8.05 1.88 -10.23
CA PHE A 99 8.99 1.08 -9.44
C PHE A 99 10.14 0.51 -10.29
N ASN A 100 9.96 0.41 -11.61
CA ASN A 100 11.01 0.03 -12.56
C ASN A 100 11.97 1.18 -12.90
N LEU A 101 11.67 2.43 -12.54
CA LEU A 101 12.57 3.55 -12.76
C LEU A 101 13.93 3.35 -12.05
N PRO A 102 15.00 3.98 -12.58
CA PRO A 102 16.28 4.08 -11.87
C PRO A 102 16.10 4.64 -10.47
N ILE A 103 16.94 4.21 -9.54
CA ILE A 103 16.85 4.64 -8.13
C ILE A 103 17.06 6.15 -8.00
N GLU A 104 17.84 6.76 -8.89
CA GLU A 104 18.11 8.20 -8.97
C GLU A 104 16.82 9.00 -9.25
N GLU A 105 15.95 8.47 -10.11
CA GLU A 105 14.66 9.08 -10.42
C GLU A 105 13.69 8.92 -9.24
N LYS A 106 13.63 7.71 -8.64
CA LYS A 106 12.81 7.47 -7.44
C LYS A 106 13.26 8.31 -6.24
N LYS A 107 14.57 8.59 -6.12
CA LYS A 107 15.15 9.47 -5.08
C LYS A 107 14.70 10.92 -5.16
N LYS A 108 14.25 11.41 -6.31
CA LYS A 108 13.63 12.76 -6.42
C LYS A 108 12.32 12.86 -5.64
N LEU A 109 11.67 11.70 -5.45
CA LEU A 109 10.40 11.55 -4.76
C LEU A 109 10.57 10.94 -3.36
N TRP A 110 11.80 10.82 -2.85
CA TRP A 110 12.06 10.20 -1.56
C TRP A 110 11.40 10.97 -0.42
N GLN A 111 10.94 10.24 0.60
CA GLN A 111 10.48 10.83 1.85
C GLN A 111 11.53 11.79 2.41
N LYS A 112 11.07 12.86 3.05
CA LYS A 112 11.95 13.83 3.73
C LYS A 112 11.85 13.64 5.24
N PRO A 113 12.91 13.95 6.01
CA PRO A 113 12.84 13.90 7.46
C PRO A 113 11.67 14.73 8.00
N GLY A 114 10.81 14.10 8.82
CA GLY A 114 9.60 14.75 9.33
C GLY A 114 8.46 14.84 8.32
N ASP A 115 8.45 13.98 7.31
CA ASP A 115 7.35 13.76 6.37
C ASP A 115 7.11 12.25 6.21
N ILE A 116 5.92 11.86 5.78
CA ILE A 116 5.53 10.48 5.47
C ILE A 116 5.20 10.29 3.99
N GLU A 117 4.98 11.37 3.25
CA GLU A 117 4.73 11.32 1.81
C GLU A 117 6.05 11.14 1.02
N GLY A 118 5.97 10.43 -0.10
CA GLY A 118 7.08 10.09 -0.97
C GLY A 118 7.40 8.60 -0.99
N PHE A 119 8.51 8.27 -1.63
CA PHE A 119 9.08 6.94 -1.76
C PHE A 119 9.93 6.60 -0.54
N GLY A 120 9.69 5.45 0.08
CA GLY A 120 10.41 5.02 1.29
C GLY A 120 9.69 3.91 2.04
N GLN A 121 9.67 3.99 3.37
CA GLN A 121 8.91 3.10 4.26
C GLN A 121 8.09 3.91 5.26
N LEU A 122 6.95 3.35 5.67
CA LEU A 122 6.08 3.99 6.65
C LEU A 122 6.48 3.70 8.09
N PHE A 123 6.23 4.69 8.95
CA PHE A 123 6.28 4.56 10.41
C PHE A 123 7.59 3.98 10.94
N VAL A 124 8.73 4.34 10.34
CA VAL A 124 10.04 4.00 10.89
C VAL A 124 10.38 5.00 11.98
N VAL A 125 10.22 4.60 13.24
CA VAL A 125 10.40 5.47 14.42
C VAL A 125 11.71 5.24 15.16
N SER A 126 12.48 4.18 14.85
CA SER A 126 13.79 3.95 15.46
C SER A 126 14.73 3.09 14.61
N GLU A 127 16.03 3.21 14.85
CA GLU A 127 17.06 2.38 14.20
C GLU A 127 17.04 0.91 14.62
N LYS A 128 16.38 0.60 15.75
CA LYS A 128 16.24 -0.76 16.27
C LYS A 128 14.95 -1.45 15.80
N GLN A 129 14.06 -0.70 15.14
CA GLN A 129 12.78 -1.21 14.66
C GLN A 129 12.99 -2.28 13.59
N LYS A 130 12.16 -3.33 13.67
CA LYS A 130 12.02 -4.31 12.61
C LYS A 130 11.26 -3.71 11.44
N LEU A 131 11.78 -3.93 10.24
CA LEU A 131 11.28 -3.35 9.00
C LEU A 131 10.55 -4.39 8.17
N GLU A 132 9.63 -3.93 7.34
CA GLU A 132 8.98 -4.76 6.34
C GLU A 132 9.88 -4.92 5.12
N TRP A 133 9.83 -6.08 4.48
CA TRP A 133 10.53 -6.32 3.21
C TRP A 133 9.73 -5.73 2.04
N ALA A 134 9.55 -4.42 2.05
CA ALA A 134 8.77 -3.67 1.07
C ALA A 134 9.32 -2.25 0.87
N ASP A 135 9.08 -1.71 -0.32
CA ASP A 135 9.18 -0.28 -0.60
C ASP A 135 7.76 0.26 -0.85
N VAL A 136 7.46 1.47 -0.39
CA VAL A 136 6.15 2.12 -0.59
C VAL A 136 6.32 3.50 -1.22
N PHE A 137 5.28 3.94 -1.92
CA PHE A 137 5.14 5.32 -2.40
C PHE A 137 3.79 5.86 -1.93
N ILE A 138 3.82 6.94 -1.15
CA ILE A 138 2.63 7.44 -0.45
C ILE A 138 2.44 8.92 -0.72
N ILE A 139 1.20 9.29 -1.03
CA ILE A 139 0.83 10.66 -1.29
C ILE A 139 -0.57 10.92 -0.75
N ASN A 140 -0.81 12.13 -0.27
CA ASN A 140 -2.14 12.63 0.01
C ASN A 140 -2.80 13.03 -1.32
N THR A 141 -3.87 12.34 -1.70
CA THR A 141 -4.60 12.61 -2.95
C THR A 141 -5.76 13.57 -2.77
N LEU A 142 -6.36 13.60 -1.58
CA LEU A 142 -7.48 14.47 -1.22
C LEU A 142 -7.34 14.99 0.22
N PRO A 143 -7.83 16.21 0.50
CA PRO A 143 -8.34 17.19 -0.47
C PRO A 143 -7.22 17.78 -1.34
N SER A 144 -7.56 18.39 -2.48
CA SER A 144 -6.56 18.82 -3.47
C SER A 144 -5.54 19.84 -2.94
N TYR A 145 -5.93 20.68 -1.98
CA TYR A 145 -5.02 21.66 -1.34
C TYR A 145 -4.02 21.02 -0.38
N ALA A 146 -4.22 19.76 0.03
CA ALA A 146 -3.31 19.03 0.91
C ALA A 146 -2.22 18.26 0.14
N ARG A 147 -2.27 18.26 -1.19
CA ARG A 147 -1.27 17.60 -2.04
C ARG A 147 0.07 18.31 -1.94
N ASP A 148 1.16 17.58 -1.68
CA ASP A 148 2.50 18.13 -1.90
C ASP A 148 2.76 18.32 -3.40
N LEU A 149 2.70 19.57 -3.86
CA LEU A 149 2.93 19.93 -5.24
C LEU A 149 4.31 19.48 -5.75
N ASN A 150 5.32 19.44 -4.90
CA ASN A 150 6.65 18.98 -5.31
C ASN A 150 6.63 17.49 -5.64
N LEU A 151 5.95 16.68 -4.84
CA LEU A 151 5.79 15.25 -5.15
C LEU A 151 4.95 15.08 -6.41
N PHE A 152 3.76 15.69 -6.44
CA PHE A 152 2.85 15.55 -7.56
C PHE A 152 3.50 15.94 -8.89
N LEU A 153 4.18 17.08 -8.99
CA LEU A 153 4.80 17.52 -10.25
C LEU A 153 5.94 16.62 -10.73
N ASN A 154 6.57 15.85 -9.84
CA ASN A 154 7.65 14.91 -10.18
C ASN A 154 7.15 13.48 -10.44
N ILE A 155 5.86 13.19 -10.27
CA ILE A 155 5.29 11.90 -10.69
C ILE A 155 5.32 11.82 -12.23
N PRO A 156 5.92 10.76 -12.81
CA PRO A 156 6.01 10.58 -14.25
C PRO A 156 4.64 10.62 -14.94
N GLN A 157 4.64 11.11 -16.18
CA GLN A 157 3.52 10.93 -17.10
C GLN A 157 3.56 9.53 -17.71
N PRO A 158 2.40 8.90 -17.97
CA PRO A 158 1.04 9.40 -17.76
C PRO A 158 0.50 9.21 -16.32
N PHE A 159 1.21 8.49 -15.45
CA PHE A 159 0.73 8.00 -14.16
C PHE A 159 0.18 9.07 -13.19
N ARG A 160 0.63 10.32 -13.31
CA ARG A 160 0.14 11.43 -12.50
C ARG A 160 -1.33 11.81 -12.74
N TYR A 161 -1.92 11.45 -13.90
CA TYR A 161 -3.28 11.82 -14.29
C TYR A 161 -4.23 10.62 -14.37
#